data_AF-G4CFZ7-F1
#
_entry.id   AF-G4CFZ7-F1
#
_cell.length_a   1.000
_cell.length_b   1.000
_cell.length_c   1.000
_cell.angle_alpha   90.00
_cell.angle_beta   90.00
_cell.angle_gamma   90.00
#
_symmetry.space_group_name_H-M   'P 1'
#
loop_
_entity.id
_entity.type
_entity.pdbx_description
1 polymer ?
#
loop_
_entity_poly.entity_id
_entity_poly.type
_entity_poly.pdbx_seq_one_letter_code
_entity_poly.pdbx_strand_id
1 'polypeptide(L)'
;MLPLAEQGDREAQSNIGAMYAQGMGVAQDSQQALYWLHKAAEQGEASAQYHLGGMYLVGKGGIPQDLRLGATWIRKSAQQGLSDAQYNLGRMYRQGVGVNRDLRQAEIWLRKAAEQGHKDATQALQELQ
;
A
#
# COMPACT_ATOMS: atom_id res chain seq x y z
N MET A 1 -6.49 3.55 -21.88
CA MET A 1 -6.26 2.93 -20.55
C MET A 1 -7.36 1.95 -20.20
N LEU A 2 -8.64 2.33 -20.24
CA LEU A 2 -9.79 1.42 -19.98
C LEU A 2 -9.76 0.10 -20.80
N PRO A 3 -9.53 0.11 -22.13
CA PRO A 3 -9.50 -1.15 -22.90
C PRO A 3 -8.41 -2.13 -22.44
N LEU A 4 -7.25 -1.63 -21.98
CA LEU A 4 -6.16 -2.47 -21.48
C LEU A 4 -6.49 -3.05 -20.09
N ALA A 5 -7.09 -2.24 -19.22
CA ALA A 5 -7.51 -2.69 -17.90
C ALA A 5 -8.60 -3.78 -17.98
N GLU A 6 -9.53 -3.64 -18.92
CA GLU A 6 -10.55 -4.65 -19.23
C GLU A 6 -9.94 -5.95 -19.79
N GLN A 7 -8.84 -5.85 -20.54
CA GLN A 7 -8.07 -6.99 -21.06
C GLN A 7 -7.16 -7.66 -20.01
N GLY A 8 -7.14 -7.15 -18.78
CA GLY A 8 -6.40 -7.77 -17.68
C GLY A 8 -5.05 -7.13 -17.38
N ASP A 9 -4.63 -6.09 -18.11
CA ASP A 9 -3.33 -5.46 -17.87
C ASP A 9 -3.24 -4.85 -16.46
N ARG A 10 -2.38 -5.42 -15.62
CA ARG A 10 -2.29 -5.09 -14.19
C ARG A 10 -1.86 -3.65 -13.92
N GLU A 11 -1.01 -3.08 -14.79
CA GLU A 11 -0.54 -1.70 -14.64
C GLU A 11 -1.67 -0.73 -14.98
N ALA A 12 -2.40 -0.97 -16.07
CA ALA A 12 -3.58 -0.20 -16.43
C ALA A 12 -4.68 -0.31 -15.36
N GLN A 13 -4.90 -1.50 -14.80
CA GLN A 13 -5.84 -1.68 -13.68
C GLN A 13 -5.40 -0.90 -12.43
N SER A 14 -4.12 -0.95 -12.07
CA SER A 14 -3.57 -0.17 -10.95
C SER A 14 -3.76 1.33 -11.16
N ASN A 15 -3.47 1.82 -12.36
CA ASN A 15 -3.59 3.23 -12.70
C ASN A 15 -5.04 3.72 -12.66
N ILE A 16 -5.99 2.95 -13.22
CA ILE A 16 -7.42 3.29 -13.14
C ILE A 16 -7.92 3.25 -11.70
N GLY A 17 -7.50 2.25 -10.92
CA GLY A 17 -7.83 2.17 -9.50
C GLY A 17 -7.35 3.39 -8.72
N ALA A 18 -6.11 3.85 -8.97
CA ALA A 18 -5.56 5.06 -8.37
C ALA A 18 -6.30 6.33 -8.84
N MET A 19 -6.69 6.41 -10.11
CA MET A 19 -7.49 7.53 -10.63
C MET A 19 -8.83 7.66 -9.91
N TYR A 20 -9.56 6.55 -9.72
CA TYR A 20 -10.80 6.55 -8.94
C TYR A 20 -10.57 6.85 -7.45
N ALA A 21 -9.46 6.39 -6.88
CA ALA A 21 -9.14 6.66 -5.48
C ALA A 21 -8.91 8.16 -5.20
N GLN A 22 -8.30 8.86 -6.17
CA GLN A 22 -7.86 10.26 -6.03
C GLN A 22 -8.76 11.26 -6.77
N GLY A 23 -9.71 10.80 -7.59
CA GLY A 23 -10.54 11.67 -8.44
C GLY A 23 -9.75 12.31 -9.59
N MET A 24 -8.69 11.65 -10.08
CA MET A 24 -7.85 12.18 -11.17
C MET A 24 -8.47 11.86 -12.53
N GLY A 25 -9.06 12.86 -13.18
CA GLY A 25 -9.69 12.71 -14.51
C GLY A 25 -11.03 11.94 -14.49
N VAL A 26 -11.46 11.44 -13.33
CA VAL A 26 -12.75 10.81 -13.06
C VAL A 26 -13.28 11.28 -11.71
N ALA A 27 -14.58 11.16 -11.46
CA ALA A 27 -15.12 11.39 -10.12
C ALA A 27 -14.51 10.38 -9.14
N GLN A 28 -14.18 10.84 -7.93
CA GLN A 28 -13.66 9.95 -6.90
C GLN A 28 -14.72 8.89 -6.54
N ASP A 29 -14.33 7.62 -6.58
CA ASP A 29 -15.21 6.49 -6.29
C ASP A 29 -14.41 5.38 -5.60
N SER A 30 -14.64 5.21 -4.29
CA SER A 30 -13.92 4.22 -3.49
C SER A 30 -14.26 2.78 -3.89
N GLN A 31 -15.46 2.49 -4.41
CA GLN A 31 -15.85 1.15 -4.82
C GLN A 31 -15.18 0.77 -6.14
N GLN A 32 -15.14 1.68 -7.11
CA GLN A 32 -14.39 1.48 -8.35
C GLN A 32 -12.89 1.37 -8.10
N ALA A 33 -12.34 2.23 -7.24
CA ALA A 33 -10.94 2.13 -6.81
C ALA A 33 -10.65 0.75 -6.22
N LEU A 34 -11.48 0.28 -5.28
CA LEU A 34 -11.33 -1.02 -4.64
C LEU A 34 -11.34 -2.15 -5.68
N TYR A 35 -12.29 -2.13 -6.62
CA TYR A 35 -12.43 -3.15 -7.66
C TYR A 35 -11.17 -3.27 -8.53
N TRP A 36 -10.69 -2.15 -9.08
CA TRP A 36 -9.54 -2.17 -10.00
C TRP A 36 -8.23 -2.45 -9.28
N LEU A 37 -8.03 -1.88 -8.09
CA LEU A 37 -6.85 -2.15 -7.27
C LEU A 37 -6.81 -3.61 -6.81
N HIS A 38 -7.96 -4.22 -6.48
CA HIS A 38 -7.99 -5.63 -6.11
C HIS A 38 -7.52 -6.53 -7.25
N LYS A 39 -8.06 -6.33 -8.47
CA LYS A 39 -7.63 -7.10 -9.65
C LYS A 39 -6.13 -6.97 -9.91
N ALA A 40 -5.58 -5.76 -9.89
CA ALA A 40 -4.15 -5.54 -10.10
C ALA A 40 -3.30 -6.15 -8.97
N ALA A 41 -3.75 -6.02 -7.71
CA ALA A 41 -3.05 -6.51 -6.54
C ALA A 41 -2.97 -8.05 -6.51
N GLU A 42 -4.03 -8.74 -6.96
CA GLU A 42 -4.05 -10.20 -7.14
C GLU A 42 -3.08 -10.68 -8.21
N GLN A 43 -2.83 -9.85 -9.23
CA GLN A 43 -1.80 -10.09 -10.26
C GLN A 43 -0.38 -9.71 -9.84
N GLY A 44 -0.19 -9.36 -8.56
CA GLY A 44 1.12 -9.04 -8.01
C GLY A 44 1.56 -7.59 -8.22
N GLU A 45 0.71 -6.69 -8.69
CA GLU A 45 1.14 -5.30 -8.91
C GLU A 45 1.42 -4.58 -7.59
N ALA A 46 2.69 -4.22 -7.34
CA ALA A 46 3.15 -3.73 -6.04
C ALA A 46 2.48 -2.41 -5.66
N SER A 47 2.29 -1.51 -6.63
CA SER A 47 1.60 -0.23 -6.44
C SER A 47 0.11 -0.44 -6.09
N ALA A 48 -0.54 -1.40 -6.72
CA ALA A 48 -1.94 -1.72 -6.42
C ALA A 48 -2.09 -2.31 -5.02
N GLN A 49 -1.20 -3.23 -4.64
CA GLN A 49 -1.18 -3.81 -3.28
C GLN A 49 -0.97 -2.73 -2.21
N TYR A 50 -0.11 -1.75 -2.47
CA TYR A 50 0.10 -0.63 -1.57
C TYR A 50 -1.17 0.20 -1.36
N HIS A 51 -1.80 0.64 -2.44
CA HIS A 51 -3.02 1.45 -2.37
C HIS A 51 -4.18 0.67 -1.74
N LEU A 52 -4.37 -0.59 -2.13
CA LEU A 52 -5.39 -1.48 -1.56
C LEU A 52 -5.19 -1.66 -0.05
N GLY A 53 -3.95 -1.86 0.37
CA GLY A 53 -3.59 -1.92 1.79
C GLY A 53 -3.96 -0.63 2.53
N GLY A 54 -3.63 0.51 1.96
CA GLY A 54 -4.01 1.83 2.50
C GLY A 54 -5.53 2.01 2.63
N MET A 55 -6.31 1.57 1.65
CA MET A 55 -7.77 1.66 1.70
C MET A 55 -8.36 0.86 2.87
N TYR A 56 -7.91 -0.37 3.10
CA TYR A 56 -8.35 -1.18 4.24
C TYR A 56 -7.85 -0.64 5.59
N LEU A 57 -6.64 -0.08 5.65
CA LEU A 57 -6.13 0.55 6.88
C LEU A 57 -6.93 1.78 7.28
N VAL A 58 -7.43 2.55 6.31
CA VAL A 58 -8.16 3.78 6.57
C VAL A 58 -9.67 3.54 6.75
N GLY A 59 -10.27 2.61 5.99
CA GLY A 59 -11.70 2.29 6.07
C GLY A 59 -12.60 3.50 5.74
N LYS A 60 -12.59 3.97 4.49
CA LYS A 60 -13.39 5.11 4.01
C LYS A 60 -14.18 4.77 2.74
N GLY A 61 -15.19 5.58 2.43
CA GLY A 61 -15.98 5.43 1.19
C GLY A 61 -16.81 4.13 1.13
N GLY A 62 -17.35 3.71 2.28
CA GLY A 62 -18.13 2.47 2.41
C GLY A 62 -17.29 1.20 2.53
N ILE A 63 -15.96 1.32 2.57
CA ILE A 63 -15.05 0.19 2.79
C ILE A 63 -14.83 0.03 4.30
N PRO A 64 -15.16 -1.13 4.90
CA PRO A 64 -14.87 -1.38 6.30
C PRO A 64 -13.36 -1.34 6.57
N GLN A 65 -12.98 -0.75 7.70
CA GLN A 65 -11.59 -0.81 8.15
C GLN A 65 -11.22 -2.25 8.51
N ASP A 66 -10.11 -2.74 7.96
CA ASP A 66 -9.50 -4.01 8.34
C ASP A 66 -7.98 -3.83 8.40
N LEU A 67 -7.49 -3.64 9.62
CA LEU A 67 -6.06 -3.41 9.85
C LEU A 67 -5.21 -4.62 9.46
N ARG A 68 -5.71 -5.84 9.66
CA ARG A 68 -4.94 -7.08 9.38
C ARG A 68 -4.87 -7.34 7.88
N LEU A 69 -5.98 -7.16 7.18
CA LEU A 69 -6.01 -7.29 5.72
C LEU A 69 -5.17 -6.18 5.07
N GLY A 70 -5.31 -4.95 5.54
CA GLY A 70 -4.48 -3.82 5.10
C GLY A 70 -2.98 -4.09 5.27
N ALA A 71 -2.57 -4.56 6.46
CA ALA A 71 -1.19 -4.97 6.72
C ALA A 71 -0.70 -6.09 5.80
N THR A 72 -1.57 -7.03 5.46
CA THR A 72 -1.24 -8.13 4.55
C THR A 72 -0.89 -7.61 3.16
N TRP A 73 -1.69 -6.69 2.62
CA TRP A 73 -1.42 -6.08 1.32
C TRP A 73 -0.19 -5.18 1.31
N ILE A 74 -0.01 -4.34 2.34
CA ILE A 74 1.20 -3.52 2.51
C ILE A 74 2.44 -4.42 2.57
N ARG A 75 2.38 -5.55 3.30
CA ARG A 75 3.49 -6.50 3.37
C ARG A 75 3.84 -7.10 2.02
N LYS A 76 2.85 -7.51 1.21
CA LYS A 76 3.12 -8.02 -0.15
C LYS A 76 3.82 -6.96 -1.01
N SER A 77 3.36 -5.71 -0.97
CA SER A 77 4.01 -4.61 -1.70
C SER A 77 5.44 -4.35 -1.22
N ALA A 78 5.66 -4.31 0.10
CA ALA A 78 6.97 -4.09 0.71
C ALA A 78 7.98 -5.19 0.35
N GLN A 79 7.52 -6.45 0.28
CA GLN A 79 8.32 -7.61 -0.14
C GLN A 79 8.79 -7.49 -1.60
N GLN A 80 8.05 -6.78 -2.44
CA GLN A 80 8.42 -6.50 -3.84
C GLN A 80 9.34 -5.30 -4.00
N GLY A 81 9.70 -4.62 -2.90
CA GLY A 81 10.69 -3.54 -2.94
C GLY A 81 10.11 -2.13 -2.90
N LEU A 82 8.79 -1.94 -2.96
CA LEU A 82 8.23 -0.58 -2.96
C LEU A 82 8.58 0.17 -1.66
N SER A 83 9.37 1.24 -1.79
CA SER A 83 9.95 1.97 -0.66
C SER A 83 8.89 2.54 0.30
N ASP A 84 7.80 3.10 -0.24
CA ASP A 84 6.68 3.61 0.56
C ASP A 84 5.98 2.50 1.36
N ALA A 85 5.82 1.32 0.76
CA ALA A 85 5.25 0.16 1.45
C ALA A 85 6.18 -0.36 2.55
N GLN A 86 7.49 -0.38 2.30
CA GLN A 86 8.48 -0.76 3.30
C GLN A 86 8.50 0.22 4.47
N TYR A 87 8.47 1.52 4.20
CA TYR A 87 8.37 2.55 5.24
C TYR A 87 7.09 2.36 6.08
N ASN A 88 5.94 2.22 5.43
CA ASN A 88 4.67 2.02 6.13
C ASN A 88 4.65 0.71 6.93
N LEU A 89 5.18 -0.39 6.39
CA LEU A 89 5.27 -1.64 7.15
C LEU A 89 6.17 -1.51 8.38
N GLY A 90 7.28 -0.78 8.26
CA GLY A 90 8.16 -0.46 9.38
C GLY A 90 7.43 0.32 10.47
N ARG A 91 6.67 1.36 10.08
CA ARG A 91 5.81 2.12 10.99
C ARG A 91 4.73 1.25 11.66
N MET A 92 4.11 0.34 10.91
CA MET A 92 3.10 -0.59 11.41
C MET A 92 3.67 -1.54 12.47
N TYR A 93 4.85 -2.11 12.25
CA TYR A 93 5.54 -2.91 13.27
C TYR A 93 5.96 -2.09 14.49
N ARG A 94 6.38 -0.83 14.30
CA ARG A 94 6.72 0.08 15.41
C ARG A 94 5.53 0.32 16.35
N GLN A 95 4.34 0.46 15.77
CA GLN A 95 3.10 0.84 16.46
C GLN A 95 2.19 -0.34 16.81
N GLY A 96 2.38 -1.51 16.20
CA GLY A 96 1.48 -2.65 16.35
C GLY A 96 0.15 -2.50 15.58
N VAL A 97 0.16 -1.79 14.44
CA VAL A 97 -1.06 -1.56 13.64
C VAL A 97 -1.22 -2.69 12.63
N GLY A 98 -2.26 -3.51 12.79
CA GLY A 98 -2.54 -4.64 11.88
C GLY A 98 -1.53 -5.79 11.95
N VAL A 99 -0.47 -5.64 12.75
CA VAL A 99 0.59 -6.60 13.04
C VAL A 99 0.93 -6.53 14.52
N ASN A 100 1.53 -7.59 15.07
CA ASN A 100 2.09 -7.50 16.42
C ASN A 100 3.24 -6.50 16.42
N ARG A 101 3.32 -5.68 17.47
CA ARG A 101 4.42 -4.72 17.64
C ARG A 101 5.75 -5.45 17.72
N ASP A 102 6.69 -5.06 16.88
CA ASP A 102 8.03 -5.65 16.79
C ASP A 102 9.03 -4.60 16.32
N LEU A 103 9.86 -4.09 17.23
CA LEU A 103 10.84 -3.04 16.90
C LEU A 103 11.98 -3.55 15.99
N ARG A 104 12.31 -4.85 16.03
CA ARG A 104 13.33 -5.42 15.14
C ARG A 104 12.82 -5.47 13.71
N GLN A 105 11.58 -5.92 13.52
CA GLN A 105 10.94 -5.86 12.20
C GLN A 105 10.77 -4.43 11.73
N ALA A 106 10.40 -3.50 12.61
CA ALA A 106 10.33 -2.09 12.27
C ALA A 106 11.66 -1.56 11.71
N GLU A 107 12.77 -1.81 12.42
CA GLU A 107 14.10 -1.41 11.97
C GLU A 107 14.47 -2.01 10.61
N ILE A 108 14.24 -3.31 10.42
CA ILE A 108 14.54 -4.01 9.15
C ILE A 108 13.82 -3.34 7.98
N TRP A 109 12.52 -3.08 8.11
CA TRP A 109 11.74 -2.50 7.01
C TRP A 109 12.04 -1.03 6.78
N LEU A 110 12.25 -0.24 7.83
CA LEU A 110 12.65 1.16 7.70
C LEU A 110 14.05 1.27 7.06
N ARG A 111 14.99 0.39 7.40
CA ARG A 111 16.33 0.34 6.80
C ARG A 111 16.27 0.09 5.30
N LYS A 112 15.46 -0.88 4.85
CA LYS A 112 15.26 -1.15 3.42
C LYS A 112 14.68 0.06 2.68
N ALA A 113 13.73 0.78 3.28
CA ALA A 113 13.17 1.99 2.67
C ALA A 113 14.22 3.13 2.63
N ALA A 114 15.01 3.30 3.69
CA ALA A 114 16.06 4.32 3.79
C ALA A 114 17.20 4.08 2.79
N GLU A 115 17.60 2.82 2.58
CA GLU A 115 18.60 2.42 1.56
C GLU A 115 18.14 2.79 0.14
N GLN A 116 16.83 2.88 -0.09
CA GLN A 116 16.25 3.37 -1.35
C GLN A 116 16.04 4.90 -1.39
N GLY A 117 16.54 5.63 -0.38
CA GLY A 117 16.46 7.09 -0.30
C GLY A 117 15.14 7.63 0.28
N HIS A 118 14.29 6.79 0.89
CA HIS A 118 13.06 7.27 1.54
C HIS A 118 13.40 8.11 2.78
N LYS A 119 13.26 9.44 2.67
CA LYS A 119 13.71 10.41 3.69
C LYS A 119 13.05 10.17 5.06
N ASP A 120 11.75 9.93 5.09
CA ASP A 120 11.03 9.72 6.35
C ASP A 120 11.45 8.40 7.03
N ALA A 121 11.93 7.41 6.26
CA ALA A 121 12.44 6.17 6.82
C ALA A 121 13.78 6.39 7.52
N THR A 122 14.66 7.21 6.91
CA THR A 122 15.91 7.63 7.54
C THR A 122 15.67 8.37 8.86
N GLN A 123 14.70 9.29 8.89
CA GLN A 123 14.31 9.99 10.13
C GLN A 123 13.74 9.02 11.17
N ALA A 124 12.80 8.15 10.76
CA ALA A 124 12.17 7.19 11.65
C ALA A 124 13.16 6.17 12.26
N LEU A 125 14.27 5.86 11.58
CA LEU A 125 15.36 5.03 12.11
C LEU A 125 16.16 5.76 13.21
N GLN A 126 16.39 7.07 13.05
CA GLN A 126 17.07 7.86 14.06
C GLN A 126 16.25 7.94 15.36
N GLU A 127 14.92 7.98 15.24
CA GLU A 127 13.99 7.96 16.38
C GLU A 127 13.81 6.58 17.03
N LEU A 128 14.34 5.51 16.41
CA LEU A 128 14.16 4.14 16.89
C LEU A 128 15.26 3.69 17.86
N GLN A 129 16.32 4.51 17.98
CA GLN A 129 17.49 4.34 18.86
C GLN A 129 17.24 4.98 20.22
#